data_AF-A0AAD4SBD6-F1
#
_entry.id   AF-A0AAD4SBD6-F1
#
_cell.length_a   1.000
_cell.length_b   1.000
_cell.length_c   1.000
_cell.angle_alpha   90.00
_cell.angle_beta   90.00
_cell.angle_gamma   90.00
#
_symmetry.space_group_name_H-M   'P 1'
#
loop_
_entity.id
_entity.type
_entity.pdbx_description
1 polymer ?
#
loop_
_entity_poly.entity_id
_entity_poly.type
_entity_poly.pdbx_seq_one_letter_code
_entity_poly.pdbx_strand_id
1 'polypeptide(L)' 'YLKHQIAKLSSFISTMEFHPSSWRAGRPYMLVDHFKDVTPQETVQMDKECPRNIILEGYLRGCHIEAGTK' A
#
# COMPACT_ATOMS: atom_id res chain seq x y z
N TYR A 1 -25.83 -10.74 -5.73
CA TYR A 1 -25.53 -11.44 -4.45
C TYR A 1 -26.69 -11.26 -3.47
N LEU A 2 -26.92 -12.25 -2.61
CA LEU A 2 -27.99 -12.23 -1.62
C LEU A 2 -27.64 -11.26 -0.47
N LYS A 3 -28.45 -10.21 -0.28
CA LYS A 3 -28.18 -9.14 0.71
C LYS A 3 -27.95 -9.66 2.13
N HIS A 4 -28.71 -10.68 2.55
CA HIS A 4 -28.58 -11.28 3.87
C HIS A 4 -27.21 -11.96 4.08
N GLN A 5 -26.65 -12.59 3.05
CA GLN A 5 -25.35 -13.24 3.13
C GLN A 5 -24.22 -12.22 3.20
N ILE A 6 -24.33 -11.11 2.44
CA ILE A 6 -23.38 -9.99 2.50
C ILE A 6 -23.38 -9.36 3.90
N ALA A 7 -24.56 -9.10 4.47
CA ALA A 7 -24.67 -8.52 5.81
C ALA A 7 -24.03 -9.42 6.88
N LYS A 8 -24.27 -10.74 6.80
CA LYS A 8 -23.68 -11.72 7.71
C LYS A 8 -22.15 -11.76 7.58
N LEU A 9 -21.62 -11.77 6.36
CA LEU A 9 -20.18 -11.75 6.12
C LEU A 9 -19.52 -10.45 6.63
N SER A 10 -20.15 -9.30 6.37
CA SER A 10 -19.67 -8.00 6.82
C SER A 10 -19.58 -7.92 8.35
N SER A 11 -20.62 -8.40 9.05
CA SER A 11 -20.62 -8.46 10.52
C SER A 11 -19.52 -9.37 11.05
N PHE A 12 -19.24 -10.49 10.39
CA PHE A 12 -18.16 -11.39 10.77
C PHE A 12 -16.79 -10.74 10.62
N ILE A 13 -16.50 -10.11 9.47
CA ILE A 13 -15.22 -9.42 9.25
C ILE A 13 -15.05 -8.23 10.20
N SER A 14 -16.12 -7.48 10.46
CA SER A 14 -16.09 -6.29 11.32
C SER A 14 -15.80 -6.61 12.79
N THR A 15 -16.09 -7.84 13.24
CA THR A 15 -15.89 -8.27 14.63
C THR A 15 -14.61 -9.08 14.85
N MET A 16 -13.82 -9.31 13.79
CA MET A 16 -12.56 -10.02 13.90
C MET A 16 -11.50 -9.23 14.66
N GLU A 17 -10.80 -9.91 15.57
CA GLU A 17 -9.60 -9.39 16.23
C GLU A 17 -8.34 -9.75 15.42
N PHE A 18 -7.59 -8.72 15.02
CA PHE A 18 -6.37 -8.90 14.23
C PHE A 18 -5.14 -9.02 15.15
N HIS A 19 -4.44 -10.13 15.03
CA HIS A 19 -3.18 -10.38 15.73
C HIS A 19 -2.04 -10.32 14.71
N PRO A 20 -1.31 -9.20 14.59
CA PRO A 20 -0.24 -9.08 13.61
C PRO A 20 0.91 -10.03 13.96
N SER A 21 1.54 -10.61 12.94
CA SER A 21 2.76 -11.38 13.13
C SER A 21 3.89 -10.49 13.67
N SER A 22 4.85 -11.07 14.38
CA SER A 22 5.97 -10.33 14.97
C SER A 22 6.73 -9.48 13.94
N TRP A 23 6.85 -9.97 12.70
CA TRP A 23 7.46 -9.21 11.60
C TRP A 23 6.65 -7.96 11.24
N ARG A 24 5.32 -8.07 11.12
CA ARG A 24 4.45 -6.93 10.79
C ARG A 24 4.39 -5.92 11.94
N ALA A 25 4.44 -6.38 13.18
CA ALA A 25 4.46 -5.50 14.33
C ALA A 25 5.81 -4.76 14.49
N GLY A 26 6.93 -5.43 14.17
CA GLY A 26 8.28 -4.93 14.41
C GLY A 26 8.95 -4.20 13.24
N ARG A 27 8.29 -4.09 12.08
CA ARG A 27 8.88 -3.43 10.90
C ARG A 27 7.90 -2.45 10.27
N PRO A 28 8.36 -1.27 9.83
CA PRO A 28 7.51 -0.38 9.07
C PRO A 28 7.31 -0.93 7.66
N TYR A 29 6.08 -0.85 7.15
CA TYR A 29 5.78 -1.17 5.76
C TYR A 29 4.58 -0.35 5.29
N MET A 30 4.42 -0.19 3.97
CA MET A 30 3.30 0.52 3.39
C MET A 30 2.56 -0.38 2.42
N LEU A 31 1.24 -0.33 2.45
CA LEU A 31 0.42 -0.86 1.36
C LEU A 31 0.12 0.29 0.41
N VAL A 32 0.70 0.25 -0.79
CA VAL A 32 0.49 1.25 -1.83
C VAL A 32 -0.90 1.03 -2.45
N ASP A 33 -1.73 2.07 -2.44
CA ASP A 33 -3.03 2.09 -3.13
C ASP A 33 -3.00 2.93 -4.41
N HIS A 34 -2.06 3.87 -4.52
CA HIS A 34 -1.89 4.71 -5.69
C HIS A 34 -0.42 4.78 -6.15
N PHE A 35 -0.23 4.46 -7.42
CA PHE A 35 1.07 4.47 -8.11
C PHE A 35 1.02 5.50 -9.22
N LYS A 36 1.99 6.41 -9.24
CA LYS A 36 2.12 7.42 -10.29
C LYS A 36 3.55 7.51 -10.78
N ASP A 37 3.76 7.26 -12.06
CA ASP A 37 5.02 7.61 -12.74
C ASP A 37 4.97 9.11 -13.08
N VAL A 38 5.92 9.88 -12.57
CA VAL A 38 6.08 11.32 -12.83
C VAL A 38 7.31 11.62 -13.68
N THR A 39 7.89 10.60 -14.32
CA THR A 39 8.98 10.76 -15.27
C THR A 39 8.50 11.53 -16.51
N PRO A 40 9.26 12.53 -17.01
CA PRO A 40 8.91 13.23 -18.25
C PRO A 40 8.78 12.27 -19.43
N GLN A 41 7.69 12.40 -20.20
CA GLN A 41 7.39 11.49 -21.31
C GLN A 41 8.47 11.52 -22.40
N GLU A 42 9.09 12.66 -22.61
CA GLU A 42 10.19 12.86 -23.56
C GLU A 42 11.39 11.95 -23.23
N THR A 43 11.79 11.92 -21.95
CA THR A 43 12.91 11.08 -21.48
C THR A 43 12.60 9.60 -21.71
N VAL A 44 11.36 9.18 -21.46
CA VAL A 44 10.89 7.80 -21.65
C VAL A 44 10.84 7.39 -23.12
N GLN A 45 10.53 8.34 -24.01
CA GLN A 45 10.52 8.10 -25.46
C GLN A 45 11.94 7.97 -26.02
N MET A 46 12.89 8.75 -25.51
CA MET A 46 14.29 8.69 -25.93
C MET A 46 15.00 7.44 -25.42
N ASP A 47 14.76 7.07 -24.16
CA ASP A 47 15.33 5.89 -23.53
C ASP A 47 14.27 5.18 -22.68
N LYS A 48 13.96 3.93 -23.04
CA LYS A 48 12.96 3.13 -22.33
C LYS A 48 13.45 2.66 -20.95
N GLU A 49 14.76 2.50 -20.77
CA GLU A 49 15.39 2.02 -19.53
C GLU A 49 15.89 3.17 -18.64
N CYS A 50 15.51 4.41 -18.94
CA CYS A 50 15.90 5.56 -18.15
C CYS A 50 15.43 5.45 -16.68
N PRO A 51 16.18 6.05 -15.73
CA PRO A 51 15.74 6.15 -14.34
C PRO A 51 14.36 6.80 -14.23
N ARG A 52 13.42 6.11 -13.60
CA ARG A 52 12.05 6.59 -13.41
C ARG A 52 11.88 7.29 -12.07
N ASN A 53 11.18 8.42 -12.08
CA ASN A 53 10.73 9.08 -10.87
C ASN A 53 9.27 8.68 -10.62
N ILE A 54 9.03 7.98 -9.51
CA ILE A 54 7.71 7.45 -9.17
C ILE A 54 7.25 8.00 -7.83
N ILE A 55 5.95 8.18 -7.71
CA ILE A 55 5.25 8.53 -6.47
C ILE A 55 4.42 7.32 -6.07
N LEU A 56 4.60 6.87 -4.83
CA LEU A 56 3.84 5.80 -4.20
C LEU A 56 3.06 6.41 -3.04
N GLU A 57 1.74 6.31 -3.10
CA GLU A 57 0.84 6.76 -2.04
C GLU A 57 0.12 5.56 -1.44
N GLY A 58 -0.12 5.62 -0.13
CA GLY A 58 -0.77 4.56 0.61
C GLY A 58 -0.69 4.75 2.11
N TYR A 59 -1.18 3.75 2.83
CA TYR A 59 -1.24 3.79 4.29
C TYR A 59 -0.04 3.10 4.91
N LEU A 60 0.64 3.82 5.79
CA LEU A 60 1.71 3.27 6.65
C LEU A 60 1.14 2.27 7.65
N ARG A 61 1.86 1.16 7.83
CA ARG A 61 1.50 0.03 8.68
C ARG A 61 2.73 -0.48 9.44
N GLY A 62 2.48 -1.25 10.49
CA GLY A 62 3.52 -1.78 11.36
C GLY A 62 3.98 -0.74 12.37
N CYS A 63 5.29 -0.56 12.53
CA CYS A 63 5.86 0.43 13.44
C CYS A 63 6.20 1.77 12.72
N HIS A 64 6.74 2.72 13.47
CA HIS A 64 7.10 4.05 12.98
C HIS A 64 8.20 3.98 11.89
N ILE A 65 8.10 4.85 10.87
CA ILE A 65 9.16 5.09 9.88
C ILE A 65 10.02 6.25 10.38
N GLU A 66 11.34 6.04 10.44
CA GLU A 66 12.28 7.09 10.78
C GLU A 66 12.31 8.17 9.69
N ALA A 67 12.21 9.43 10.11
CA ALA A 67 12.29 10.58 9.22
C ALA A 67 13.67 10.64 8.53
N GLY A 68 13.68 10.70 7.20
CA GLY A 68 14.91 10.79 6.41
C GLY A 68 15.39 9.49 5.78
N THR A 69 14.71 8.37 6.04
CA THR A 69 14.92 7.13 5.29
C THR A 69 14.38 7.32 3.86
N LYS A 70 15.26 7.63 2.91
CA LYS A 70 14.98 7.62 1.47
C LYS A 70 15.38 6.29 0.86
#